data_AF-A0A6P4ZHY1-F1
#
_entry.id   AF-A0A6P4ZHY1-F1
#
_cell.length_a   1.000
_cell.length_b   1.000
_cell.length_c   1.000
_cell.angle_alpha   90.00
_cell.angle_beta   90.00
_cell.angle_gamma   90.00
#
_symmetry.space_group_name_H-M   'P 1'
#
loop_
_entity.id
_entity.type
_entity.pdbx_description
1 polymer ?
#
loop_
_entity_poly.entity_id
_entity_poly.type
_entity_poly.pdbx_seq_one_letter_code
_entity_poly.pdbx_strand_id
1 'polypeptide(L)'
;MASRNSSRRSSAADSSRRSSMADLQEAKELEAEMEHKYKALQDEREMVQKKTFTKWVNSHLARVNCRITDLYTDLRDGRMLLKLLEILSGERLVSSKYF
;
A
#
# COMPACT_ATOMS: atom_id res chain seq x y z
N MET A 1 34.04 49.90 31.76
CA MET A 1 34.26 48.55 31.20
C MET A 1 33.00 47.69 31.38
N ALA A 2 32.10 47.59 30.39
CA ALA A 2 31.02 46.58 30.34
C ALA A 2 30.24 46.67 29.01
N SER A 3 30.69 46.03 27.92
CA SER A 3 29.86 45.89 26.69
C SER A 3 30.13 44.64 25.85
N ARG A 4 30.85 43.62 26.35
CA ARG A 4 31.18 42.42 25.56
C ARG A 4 30.37 41.16 25.89
N ASN A 5 29.47 41.20 26.88
CA ASN A 5 28.80 39.99 27.38
C ASN A 5 27.43 39.70 26.72
N SER A 6 26.78 40.69 26.09
CA SER A 6 25.45 40.50 25.45
C SER A 6 25.54 39.76 24.12
N SER A 7 26.50 40.10 23.25
CA SER A 7 26.64 39.52 21.90
C SER A 7 27.10 38.06 21.88
N ARG A 8 27.84 37.60 22.90
CA ARG A 8 28.27 36.19 23.02
C ARG A 8 27.17 35.27 23.53
N ARG A 9 26.24 35.80 24.34
CA ARG A 9 25.12 35.04 24.88
C ARG A 9 24.03 34.81 23.81
N SER A 10 23.86 35.76 22.89
CA SER A 10 23.00 35.59 21.72
C SER A 10 23.57 34.61 20.69
N SER A 11 24.90 34.60 20.47
CA SER A 11 25.50 33.68 19.49
C SER A 11 25.46 32.22 19.94
N ALA A 12 25.67 31.95 21.23
CA ALA A 12 25.58 30.60 21.79
C ALA A 12 24.14 30.05 21.75
N ALA A 13 23.15 30.91 22.01
CA ALA A 13 21.75 30.57 21.87
C ALA A 13 21.34 30.34 20.40
N ASP A 14 21.90 31.11 19.46
CA ASP A 14 21.67 30.93 18.02
C ASP A 14 22.30 29.63 17.49
N SER A 15 23.52 29.29 17.90
CA SER A 15 24.17 28.03 17.54
C SER A 15 23.45 26.81 18.13
N SER A 16 22.97 26.91 19.37
CA SER A 16 22.16 25.85 20.00
C SER A 16 20.80 25.68 19.30
N ARG A 17 20.16 26.78 18.90
CA ARG A 17 18.92 26.74 18.10
C ARG A 17 19.12 26.15 16.71
N ARG A 18 20.22 26.51 16.02
CA ARG A 18 20.57 25.93 14.71
C ARG A 18 20.90 24.44 14.79
N SER A 19 21.56 24.00 15.87
CA SER A 19 21.77 22.57 16.13
C SER A 19 20.43 21.85 16.31
N SER A 20 19.56 22.35 17.19
CA SER A 20 18.26 21.75 17.43
C SER A 20 17.36 21.74 16.18
N MET A 21 17.42 22.78 15.34
CA MET A 21 16.71 22.81 14.06
C MET A 21 17.25 21.79 13.07
N ALA A 22 18.56 21.53 13.05
CA ALA A 22 19.17 20.49 12.21
C ALA A 22 18.74 19.09 12.69
N ASP A 23 18.74 18.85 14.00
CA ASP A 23 18.29 17.58 14.59
C ASP A 23 16.81 17.30 14.28
N LEU A 24 15.95 18.34 14.36
CA LEU A 24 14.54 18.23 13.99
C LEU A 24 14.34 17.99 12.49
N GLN A 25 15.22 18.53 11.65
CA GLN A 25 15.17 18.33 10.21
C GLN A 25 15.57 16.89 9.85
N GLU A 26 16.62 16.37 10.46
CA GLU A 26 17.05 14.98 10.30
C GLU A 26 15.96 14.00 10.76
N ALA A 27 15.29 14.27 11.89
CA ALA A 27 14.18 13.45 12.36
C ALA A 27 13.01 13.40 11.38
N LYS A 28 12.67 14.53 10.73
CA LYS A 28 11.62 14.59 9.71
C LYS A 28 11.99 13.85 8.44
N GLU A 29 13.26 13.91 8.04
CA GLU A 29 13.76 13.20 6.86
C GLU A 29 13.71 11.68 7.08
N LEU A 30 14.08 11.22 8.28
CA LEU A 30 13.93 9.81 8.67
C LEU A 30 12.47 9.37 8.70
N GLU A 31 11.56 10.21 9.20
CA GLU A 31 10.12 9.92 9.21
C GLU A 31 9.57 9.77 7.78
N ALA A 32 9.91 10.70 6.88
CA ALA A 32 9.51 10.64 5.48
C ALA A 32 10.07 9.40 4.76
N GLU A 33 11.32 9.02 5.03
CA GLU A 33 11.92 7.80 4.48
C GLU A 33 11.20 6.54 4.99
N MET A 34 10.85 6.52 6.28
CA MET A 34 10.09 5.44 6.89
C MET A 34 8.69 5.31 6.30
N GLU A 35 7.99 6.42 6.08
CA GLU A 35 6.69 6.43 5.40
C GLU A 35 6.79 5.90 3.97
N HIS A 36 7.81 6.32 3.21
CA HIS A 36 8.04 5.84 1.86
C HIS A 36 8.28 4.33 1.85
N LYS A 37 9.11 3.83 2.77
CA LYS A 37 9.39 2.39 2.91
C LYS A 37 8.14 1.60 3.30
N TYR A 38 7.34 2.13 4.22
CA TYR A 38 6.08 1.50 4.62
C TYR A 38 5.12 1.37 3.44
N LYS A 39 4.96 2.44 2.67
CA LYS A 39 4.12 2.45 1.46
C LYS A 39 4.61 1.45 0.42
N ALA A 40 5.91 1.41 0.13
CA ALA A 40 6.47 0.46 -0.81
C ALA A 40 6.20 -1.00 -0.41
N LEU A 41 6.33 -1.32 0.89
CA LEU A 41 6.01 -2.65 1.41
C LEU A 41 4.51 -2.96 1.31
N GLN A 42 3.64 -1.98 1.49
CA GLN A 42 2.21 -2.14 1.31
C GLN A 42 1.87 -2.43 -0.16
N ASP A 43 2.39 -1.63 -1.10
CA ASP A 43 2.18 -1.80 -2.54
C ASP A 43 2.68 -3.17 -3.02
N GLU A 44 3.84 -3.62 -2.52
CA GLU A 44 4.38 -4.95 -2.82
C GLU A 44 3.44 -6.07 -2.32
N ARG A 45 2.94 -5.95 -1.08
CA ARG A 45 1.98 -6.91 -0.51
C ARG A 45 0.70 -6.97 -1.32
N GLU A 46 0.13 -5.82 -1.69
CA GLU A 46 -1.08 -5.75 -2.50
C GLU A 46 -0.86 -6.38 -3.89
N MET A 47 0.27 -6.09 -4.53
CA MET A 47 0.64 -6.71 -5.80
C MET A 47 0.75 -8.23 -5.68
N VAL A 48 1.44 -8.74 -4.66
CA VAL A 48 1.64 -10.17 -4.43
C VAL A 48 0.31 -10.86 -4.12
N GLN A 49 -0.54 -10.27 -3.29
CA GLN A 49 -1.88 -10.79 -3.00
C GLN A 49 -2.74 -10.86 -4.26
N LYS A 50 -2.79 -9.76 -5.04
CA LYS A 50 -3.54 -9.72 -6.30
C LYS A 50 -3.05 -10.82 -7.24
N LYS A 51 -1.74 -10.93 -7.45
CA LYS A 51 -1.15 -11.95 -8.33
C LYS A 51 -1.45 -13.37 -7.85
N THR A 52 -1.37 -13.60 -6.54
CA THR A 52 -1.65 -14.91 -5.93
C THR A 52 -3.11 -15.29 -6.12
N PHE A 53 -4.02 -14.38 -5.81
CA PHE A 53 -5.45 -14.63 -5.95
C PHE A 53 -5.86 -14.78 -7.42
N THR A 54 -5.33 -13.96 -8.34
CA THR A 54 -5.56 -14.13 -9.79
C THR A 54 -5.10 -15.49 -10.29
N LYS A 55 -3.93 -15.98 -9.83
CA LYS A 55 -3.45 -17.34 -10.18
C LYS A 55 -4.37 -18.42 -9.63
N TRP A 56 -4.78 -18.28 -8.38
CA TRP A 56 -5.69 -19.22 -7.72
C TRP A 56 -7.07 -19.26 -8.41
N VAL A 57 -7.65 -18.12 -8.75
CA VAL A 57 -8.91 -18.07 -9.52
C VAL A 57 -8.72 -18.77 -10.87
N ASN A 58 -7.63 -18.47 -11.58
CA ASN A 58 -7.36 -19.06 -12.88
C ASN A 58 -7.10 -20.58 -12.82
N SER A 59 -6.54 -21.13 -11.74
CA SER A 59 -6.41 -22.58 -11.60
C SER A 59 -7.76 -23.29 -11.49
N HIS A 60 -8.79 -22.61 -10.97
CA HIS A 60 -10.15 -23.13 -10.92
C HIS A 60 -10.88 -22.93 -12.26
N LEU A 61 -10.85 -21.71 -12.81
CA LEU A 61 -11.53 -21.39 -14.07
C LEU A 61 -10.98 -22.17 -15.28
N ALA A 62 -9.72 -22.60 -15.23
CA ALA A 62 -9.13 -23.46 -16.27
C ALA A 62 -9.90 -24.77 -16.47
N ARG A 63 -10.58 -25.29 -15.43
CA ARG A 63 -11.42 -26.51 -15.51
C ARG A 63 -12.61 -26.37 -16.46
N VAL A 64 -13.00 -25.13 -16.79
CA VAL A 64 -14.10 -24.78 -17.69
C VAL A 64 -13.66 -23.86 -18.82
N ASN A 65 -12.36 -23.90 -19.16
CA ASN A 65 -11.75 -23.10 -20.23
C ASN A 65 -11.98 -21.58 -20.09
N CYS A 66 -12.18 -21.09 -18.87
CA CYS A 66 -12.32 -19.66 -18.57
C CYS A 66 -11.03 -19.12 -17.95
N ARG A 67 -10.81 -17.80 -18.06
CA ARG A 67 -9.65 -17.12 -17.48
C ARG A 67 -9.98 -15.66 -17.20
N ILE A 68 -9.41 -15.11 -16.14
CA ILE A 68 -9.40 -13.68 -15.84
C ILE A 68 -7.99 -13.09 -16.03
N THR A 69 -7.95 -11.83 -16.46
CA THR A 69 -6.74 -11.04 -16.68
C THR A 69 -6.55 -10.03 -15.56
N ASP A 70 -7.62 -9.31 -15.19
CA ASP A 70 -7.60 -8.37 -14.07
C ASP A 70 -8.68 -8.71 -13.05
N LEU A 71 -8.23 -8.90 -11.81
CA LEU A 71 -9.09 -9.37 -10.72
C LEU A 71 -10.25 -8.42 -10.41
N TYR A 72 -10.04 -7.11 -10.49
CA TYR A 72 -11.00 -6.11 -10.04
C TYR A 72 -12.01 -5.72 -11.12
N THR A 73 -11.66 -5.91 -12.39
CA THR A 73 -12.59 -5.69 -13.50
C THR A 73 -13.36 -6.95 -13.83
N ASP A 74 -12.69 -8.10 -13.90
CA ASP A 74 -13.27 -9.32 -14.48
C ASP A 74 -14.21 -10.04 -13.50
N LEU A 75 -14.07 -9.78 -12.19
CA LEU A 75 -15.01 -10.25 -11.17
C LEU A 75 -16.12 -9.25 -10.85
N ARG A 76 -16.06 -8.02 -11.40
CA ARG A 76 -16.92 -6.91 -10.97
C ARG A 76 -18.41 -7.13 -11.23
N ASP A 77 -18.74 -7.66 -12.39
CA ASP A 77 -20.12 -7.91 -12.81
C ASP A 77 -20.71 -9.19 -12.18
N GLY A 78 -19.91 -9.93 -11.42
CA GLY A 78 -20.29 -11.16 -10.74
C GLY A 78 -20.34 -12.40 -11.63
N ARG A 79 -20.21 -12.31 -12.96
CA ARG A 79 -20.37 -13.48 -13.86
C ARG A 79 -19.25 -14.49 -13.67
N MET A 80 -18.00 -14.03 -13.62
CA MET A 80 -16.84 -14.90 -13.36
C MET A 80 -16.79 -15.35 -11.91
N LEU A 81 -17.29 -14.52 -10.97
CA LEU A 81 -17.39 -14.89 -9.57
C LEU A 81 -18.39 -16.04 -9.37
N LEU A 82 -19.56 -15.98 -9.99
CA LEU A 82 -20.55 -17.07 -9.95
C LEU A 82 -19.95 -18.36 -10.50
N LYS A 83 -19.28 -18.33 -11.67
CA LYS A 83 -18.59 -19.51 -12.22
C LYS A 83 -17.56 -20.09 -11.25
N LEU A 84 -16.77 -19.24 -10.61
CA LEU A 84 -15.79 -19.67 -9.62
C LEU A 84 -16.48 -20.38 -8.44
N LEU A 85 -17.58 -19.81 -7.93
CA LEU A 85 -18.37 -20.40 -6.84
C LEU A 85 -19.01 -21.74 -7.24
N GLU A 86 -19.52 -21.88 -8.46
CA GLU A 86 -20.01 -23.17 -9.00
C GLU A 86 -18.91 -24.24 -8.98
N ILE A 87 -17.70 -23.88 -9.43
CA ILE A 87 -16.55 -24.80 -9.50
C ILE A 87 -16.06 -25.21 -8.10
N LEU A 88 -16.10 -24.29 -7.14
CA LEU A 88 -15.67 -24.51 -5.76
C LEU A 88 -16.68 -25.33 -4.96
N SER A 89 -17.97 -25.02 -5.10
CA SER A 89 -19.05 -25.74 -4.42
C SER A 89 -19.35 -27.10 -5.05
N GLY A 90 -19.08 -27.26 -6.36
CA GLY A 90 -19.53 -28.42 -7.12
C GLY A 90 -21.02 -28.39 -7.47
N GLU A 91 -21.71 -27.29 -7.15
CA GLU A 91 -23.13 -27.09 -7.41
C GLU A 91 -23.35 -26.13 -8.58
N ARG A 92 -24.47 -26.30 -9.29
CA ARG A 92 -24.87 -25.36 -10.34
C ARG A 92 -25.61 -24.19 -9.71
N LEU A 93 -25.03 -23.01 -9.77
CA LEU A 93 -25.63 -21.78 -9.26
C LEU A 93 -26.49 -21.19 -10.36
N VAL A 94 -27.80 -21.29 -10.21
CA VAL A 94 -28.75 -20.74 -11.18
C VAL A 94 -28.54 -19.23 -11.20
N SER A 95 -28.01 -18.68 -12.31
CA SER A 95 -28.09 -17.24 -12.54
C SER A 95 -29.56 -16.92 -12.71
N SER A 96 -30.18 -16.38 -11.67
CA SER A 96 -31.57 -15.93 -11.72
C SER A 96 -31.77 -15.08 -12.97
N LYS A 97 -32.91 -15.27 -13.65
CA LYS A 97 -33.24 -14.82 -15.02
C LYS A 97 -33.27 -13.30 -15.25
N TYR A 98 -32.50 -12.51 -14.50
CA TYR A 98 -32.62 -11.05 -14.42
C TYR A 98 -31.28 -10.30 -14.61
N PHE A 99 -30.29 -10.93 -15.26
CA PHE A 99 -29.06 -10.28 -15.74
C PHE A 99 -28.71 -10.69 -17.17
#